data_AF-A0A938VIH3-F1
#
_entry.id   AF-A0A938VIH3-F1
#
_cell.length_a   1.000
_cell.length_b   1.000
_cell.length_c   1.000
_cell.angle_alpha   90.00
_cell.angle_beta   90.00
_cell.angle_gamma   90.00
#
_symmetry.space_group_name_H-M   'P 1'
#
loop_
_entity.id
_entity.type
_entity.pdbx_description
1 polymer ?
#
loop_
_entity_poly.entity_id
_entity_poly.type
_entity_poly.pdbx_seq_one_letter_code
_entity_poly.pdbx_strand_id
1 'polypeptide(L)'
;MNSEQIATPLKRFLHVEHCPASWKGLDLYLFRDESVVFYVGQSHLAFERVWDHLLGGFKGHSIVGRFIWCNWPRSMGFTIEMLSSRSGQFAGVENDLNAAERLLIQQHSPCFNISQNALPTPLPDFYLPPNAPFRRRRSLNMLIHEAERAVKADDMKIWLESME
;
A
#
# COMPACT_ATOMS: atom_id res chain seq x y z
N MET A 1 -21.27 9.28 -2.12
CA MET A 1 -20.72 9.14 -0.77
C MET A 1 -19.21 9.05 -0.91
N ASN A 2 -18.45 9.94 -0.27
CA ASN A 2 -16.99 9.83 -0.24
C ASN A 2 -16.64 8.70 0.72
N SER A 3 -15.69 7.85 0.33
CA SER A 3 -15.16 6.83 1.22
C SER A 3 -14.18 7.52 2.17
N GLU A 4 -14.35 7.32 3.47
CA GLU A 4 -13.40 7.83 4.47
C GLU A 4 -12.15 6.95 4.59
N GLN A 5 -12.25 5.71 4.11
CA GLN A 5 -11.20 4.71 4.11
C GLN A 5 -11.43 3.70 2.98
N ILE A 6 -10.33 3.23 2.40
CA ILE A 6 -10.30 2.13 1.42
C ILE A 6 -9.13 1.22 1.79
N ALA A 7 -9.36 -0.09 1.78
CA ALA A 7 -8.31 -1.10 1.84
C ALA A 7 -8.47 -2.04 0.65
N THR A 8 -7.41 -2.20 -0.15
CA THR A 8 -7.44 -3.05 -1.33
C THR A 8 -6.13 -3.80 -1.52
N PRO A 9 -6.14 -5.08 -1.90
CA PRO A 9 -4.92 -5.79 -2.26
C PRO A 9 -4.19 -5.08 -3.41
N LEU A 10 -2.85 -5.08 -3.38
CA LEU A 10 -2.01 -4.45 -4.39
C LEU A 10 -2.38 -4.96 -5.79
N LYS A 11 -2.61 -6.26 -5.94
CA LYS A 11 -3.02 -6.84 -7.23
C LYS A 11 -4.31 -6.25 -7.79
N ARG A 12 -5.24 -5.79 -6.95
CA ARG A 12 -6.47 -5.10 -7.38
C ARG A 12 -6.23 -3.61 -7.59
N PHE A 13 -5.43 -2.97 -6.73
CA PHE A 13 -5.03 -1.57 -6.89
C PHE A 13 -4.38 -1.30 -8.25
N LEU A 14 -3.52 -2.22 -8.72
CA LEU A 14 -2.83 -2.09 -10.01
C LEU A 14 -3.76 -2.00 -11.24
N HIS A 15 -5.03 -2.36 -11.11
CA HIS A 15 -6.04 -2.24 -12.17
C HIS A 15 -6.85 -0.94 -12.10
N VAL A 16 -6.60 -0.10 -11.10
CA VAL A 16 -7.24 1.21 -10.96
C VAL A 16 -6.34 2.23 -11.66
N GLU A 17 -6.60 2.47 -12.95
CA GLU A 17 -5.81 3.37 -13.80
C GLU A 17 -6.00 4.85 -13.43
N HIS A 18 -7.21 5.21 -13.00
CA HIS A 18 -7.58 6.59 -12.67
C HIS A 18 -8.14 6.66 -11.26
N CYS A 19 -7.82 7.73 -10.53
CA CYS A 19 -8.32 7.92 -9.17
C CYS A 19 -9.86 7.98 -9.16
N PRO A 20 -10.55 7.02 -8.51
CA PRO A 20 -11.99 7.06 -8.37
C PRO A 20 -12.45 8.33 -7.65
N ALA A 21 -13.61 8.87 -8.03
CA ALA A 21 -14.13 10.10 -7.42
C ALA A 21 -14.28 10.00 -5.89
N SER A 22 -14.66 8.83 -5.38
CA SER A 22 -14.80 8.56 -3.95
C SER A 22 -13.47 8.50 -3.19
N TRP A 23 -12.32 8.43 -3.89
CA TRP A 23 -10.98 8.32 -3.29
C TRP A 23 -10.24 9.67 -3.28
N LYS A 24 -10.77 10.70 -3.95
CA LYS A 24 -10.11 12.02 -4.08
C LYS A 24 -9.90 12.75 -2.75
N GLY A 25 -10.66 12.41 -1.71
CA GLY A 25 -10.52 12.99 -0.37
C GLY A 25 -9.61 12.19 0.58
N LEU A 26 -8.97 11.13 0.09
CA LEU A 26 -8.04 10.31 0.86
C LEU A 26 -6.65 10.93 0.73
N ASP A 27 -6.07 11.28 1.87
CA ASP A 27 -4.82 12.04 1.99
C ASP A 27 -3.76 11.33 2.84
N LEU A 28 -4.10 10.18 3.41
CA LEU A 28 -3.21 9.27 4.12
C LEU A 28 -3.14 7.94 3.38
N TYR A 29 -2.00 7.27 3.43
CA TYR A 29 -1.84 5.92 2.89
C TYR A 29 -0.87 5.08 3.71
N LEU A 30 -1.05 3.77 3.65
CA LEU A 30 -0.09 2.81 4.17
C LEU A 30 0.00 1.55 3.30
N PHE A 31 1.15 0.91 3.38
CA PHE A 31 1.44 -0.39 2.78
C PHE A 31 1.59 -1.41 3.91
N ARG A 32 0.82 -2.50 3.88
CA ARG A 32 0.92 -3.54 4.91
C ARG A 32 0.70 -4.95 4.38
N ASP A 33 1.16 -5.92 5.15
CA ASP A 33 0.75 -7.32 5.03
C ASP A 33 0.21 -7.77 6.38
N GLU A 34 -1.07 -8.12 6.42
CA GLU A 34 -1.80 -8.42 7.65
C GLU A 34 -1.60 -7.32 8.73
N SER A 35 -0.92 -7.64 9.83
CA SER A 35 -0.61 -6.74 10.95
C SER A 35 0.70 -5.97 10.77
N VAL A 36 1.55 -6.34 9.80
CA VAL A 36 2.85 -5.71 9.58
C VAL A 36 2.69 -4.52 8.65
N VAL A 37 2.85 -3.30 9.19
CA VAL A 37 2.85 -2.08 8.39
C VAL A 37 4.26 -1.76 7.93
N PHE A 38 4.46 -1.67 6.62
CA PHE A 38 5.76 -1.41 6.02
C PHE A 38 6.05 0.09 5.95
N TYR A 39 5.05 0.88 5.58
CA TYR A 39 5.22 2.32 5.38
C TYR A 39 3.89 3.04 5.53
N VAL A 40 3.93 4.22 6.13
CA VAL A 40 2.83 5.19 6.25
C VAL A 40 3.30 6.50 5.63
N GLY A 41 2.42 7.18 4.92
CA GLY A 41 2.69 8.53 4.44
C GLY A 41 1.42 9.34 4.20
N GLN A 42 1.62 10.61 3.86
CA GLN A 42 0.55 11.53 3.48
C GLN A 42 0.80 12.21 2.12
N SER A 43 -0.28 12.69 1.51
CA SER A 43 -0.30 13.47 0.27
C SER A 43 -1.70 14.07 0.11
N HIS A 44 -1.86 15.25 -0.49
CA HIS A 44 -3.19 15.78 -0.84
C HIS A 44 -4.02 14.84 -1.73
N LEU A 45 -3.35 13.92 -2.43
CA LEU A 45 -3.97 12.81 -3.14
C LEU A 45 -3.18 11.54 -2.89
N ALA A 46 -3.64 10.72 -1.95
CA ALA A 46 -2.99 9.47 -1.55
C ALA A 46 -2.82 8.50 -2.73
N PHE A 47 -3.83 8.40 -3.61
CA PHE A 47 -3.81 7.52 -4.77
C PHE A 47 -2.62 7.79 -5.71
N GLU A 48 -2.40 9.05 -6.10
CA GLU A 48 -1.27 9.41 -6.96
C GLU A 48 0.06 9.12 -6.26
N ARG A 49 0.12 9.38 -4.96
CA ARG A 49 1.34 9.14 -4.19
C ARG A 49 1.69 7.66 -4.07
N VAL A 50 0.70 6.79 -3.95
CA VAL A 50 0.90 5.34 -4.00
C VAL A 50 1.48 4.93 -5.37
N TRP A 51 0.93 5.45 -6.47
CA TRP A 51 1.48 5.21 -7.82
C TRP A 51 2.91 5.72 -7.98
N ASP A 52 3.24 6.90 -7.46
CA ASP A 52 4.61 7.43 -7.42
C ASP A 52 5.57 6.48 -6.73
N HIS A 53 5.18 5.91 -5.58
CA HIS A 53 6.02 4.92 -4.88
C HIS A 53 6.25 3.68 -5.73
N LEU A 54 5.19 3.15 -6.36
CA LEU A 54 5.26 1.97 -7.21
C LEU A 54 6.17 2.21 -8.42
N LEU A 55 6.00 3.32 -9.13
CA LEU A 55 6.84 3.70 -10.29
C LEU A 55 8.29 4.00 -9.88
N GLY A 56 8.46 4.75 -8.80
CA GLY A 56 9.77 5.09 -8.23
C GLY A 56 10.55 3.87 -7.74
N GLY A 57 9.86 2.77 -7.40
CA GLY A 57 10.47 1.51 -6.95
C GLY A 57 11.39 0.87 -7.99
N PHE A 58 11.07 0.98 -9.29
CA PHE A 58 11.92 0.48 -10.38
C PHE A 58 13.22 1.27 -10.52
N LYS A 59 13.18 2.56 -10.21
CA LYS A 59 14.32 3.49 -10.28
C LYS A 59 15.09 3.58 -8.96
N GLY A 60 14.62 2.91 -7.90
CA GLY A 60 15.20 2.98 -6.57
C GLY A 60 14.94 4.29 -5.83
N HIS A 61 13.99 5.12 -6.28
CA HIS A 61 13.61 6.38 -5.63
C HIS A 61 12.61 6.19 -4.48
N SER A 62 12.02 4.99 -4.37
CA SER A 62 11.06 4.64 -3.33
C SER A 62 11.49 3.34 -2.65
N ILE A 63 11.80 3.40 -1.36
CA ILE A 63 12.21 2.22 -0.59
C ILE A 63 11.08 1.19 -0.51
N VAL A 64 9.85 1.65 -0.20
CA VAL A 64 8.66 0.78 -0.13
C VAL A 64 8.28 0.26 -1.52
N GLY A 65 8.39 1.09 -2.56
CA GLY A 65 8.17 0.67 -3.94
C GLY A 65 9.15 -0.42 -4.36
N ARG A 66 10.43 -0.25 -4.05
CA ARG A 66 11.46 -1.23 -4.37
C ARG A 66 11.25 -2.53 -3.58
N PHE A 67 10.91 -2.41 -2.29
CA PHE A 67 10.56 -3.55 -1.44
C PHE A 67 9.41 -4.38 -2.02
N ILE A 68 8.33 -3.72 -2.47
CA ILE A 68 7.18 -4.36 -3.11
C ILE A 68 7.63 -5.21 -4.30
N TRP A 69 8.45 -4.64 -5.18
CA TRP A 69 8.87 -5.36 -6.38
C TRP A 69 9.89 -6.46 -6.13
N CYS A 70 10.80 -6.30 -5.18
CA CYS A 70 11.72 -7.37 -4.79
C CYS A 70 10.97 -8.59 -4.21
N ASN A 71 9.82 -8.35 -3.57
CA ASN A 71 8.99 -9.40 -2.97
C ASN A 71 7.88 -9.92 -3.88
N TRP A 72 7.85 -9.54 -5.17
CA TRP A 72 6.94 -10.15 -6.13
C TRP A 72 7.24 -11.66 -6.30
N PRO A 73 6.24 -12.56 -6.36
CA PRO A 73 4.79 -12.33 -6.42
C PRO A 73 4.08 -12.19 -5.07
N ARG A 74 4.75 -12.42 -3.93
CA ARG A 74 4.12 -12.37 -2.59
C ARG A 74 3.45 -11.03 -2.33
N SER A 75 4.10 -9.94 -2.74
CA SER A 75 3.59 -8.58 -2.57
C SER A 75 2.27 -8.30 -3.26
N MET A 76 1.79 -9.15 -4.18
CA MET A 76 0.43 -9.06 -4.73
C MET A 76 -0.65 -9.08 -3.63
N GLY A 77 -0.40 -9.78 -2.53
CA GLY A 77 -1.29 -9.88 -1.38
C GLY A 77 -1.21 -8.70 -0.42
N PHE A 78 -0.21 -7.81 -0.55
CA PHE A 78 -0.10 -6.66 0.34
C PHE A 78 -1.31 -5.76 0.20
N THR A 79 -1.76 -5.18 1.30
CA THR A 79 -2.87 -4.25 1.32
C THR A 79 -2.35 -2.83 1.18
N ILE A 80 -2.90 -2.12 0.19
CA ILE A 80 -2.85 -0.67 0.09
C ILE A 80 -4.06 -0.13 0.82
N GLU A 81 -3.81 0.65 1.86
CA GLU A 81 -4.87 1.28 2.63
C GLU A 81 -4.72 2.79 2.51
N MET A 82 -5.83 3.46 2.26
CA MET A 82 -5.90 4.91 2.08
C MET A 82 -7.01 5.45 2.96
N LEU A 83 -6.73 6.52 3.69
CA LEU A 83 -7.62 7.09 4.69
C LEU A 83 -7.75 8.61 4.48
N SER A 84 -8.85 9.17 4.96
CA SER A 84 -9.01 10.62 5.08
C SER A 84 -8.62 11.07 6.48
N SER A 85 -7.75 12.07 6.58
CA SER A 85 -7.46 12.81 7.81
C SER A 85 -8.70 13.42 8.47
N ARG A 86 -9.79 13.59 7.70
CA ARG A 86 -11.09 14.08 8.17
C ARG A 86 -11.98 13.00 8.79
N SER A 87 -11.57 11.74 8.73
CA SER A 87 -12.33 10.64 9.32
C SER A 87 -12.34 10.72 10.85
N GLY A 88 -13.41 10.21 11.47
CA GLY A 88 -13.61 10.34 12.92
C GLY A 88 -12.47 9.79 13.79
N GLN A 89 -11.68 8.85 13.27
CA GLN A 89 -10.52 8.29 13.99
C GLN A 89 -9.41 9.32 14.27
N PHE A 90 -9.37 10.42 13.52
CA PHE A 90 -8.37 11.49 13.67
C PHE A 90 -8.93 12.73 14.37
N ALA A 91 -10.17 12.68 14.89
CA ALA A 91 -10.77 13.80 15.61
C ALA A 91 -9.94 14.22 16.84
N GLY A 92 -9.27 13.27 17.50
CA GLY A 92 -8.39 13.52 18.65
C GLY A 92 -7.10 14.30 18.31
N VAL A 93 -6.77 14.44 17.04
CA VAL A 93 -5.67 15.28 16.53
C VAL A 93 -6.19 16.42 15.67
N GLU A 94 -7.44 16.84 15.90
CA GLU A 94 -8.11 17.94 15.22
C GLU A 94 -8.17 17.79 13.69
N ASN A 95 -8.09 16.55 13.19
CA ASN A 95 -7.99 16.23 11.76
C ASN A 95 -6.80 16.92 11.06
N ASP A 96 -5.74 17.29 11.80
CA ASP A 96 -4.51 17.81 11.20
C ASP A 96 -3.78 16.67 10.47
N LEU A 97 -3.43 16.90 9.20
CA LEU A 97 -2.85 15.87 8.34
C LEU A 97 -1.48 15.38 8.83
N ASN A 98 -0.64 16.30 9.33
CA ASN A 98 0.69 15.92 9.85
C ASN A 98 0.58 15.17 11.18
N ALA A 99 -0.37 15.57 12.03
CA ALA A 99 -0.64 14.90 13.29
C ALA A 99 -1.29 13.53 13.07
N ALA A 100 -2.16 13.39 12.08
CA ALA A 100 -2.77 12.12 11.68
C ALA A 100 -1.73 11.13 11.12
N GLU A 101 -0.82 11.58 10.24
CA GLU A 101 0.31 10.76 9.77
C GLU A 101 1.16 10.28 10.95
N ARG A 102 1.50 11.21 11.87
CA ARG A 102 2.30 10.89 13.05
C ARG A 102 1.59 9.89 13.97
N LEU A 103 0.28 10.04 14.16
CA LEU A 103 -0.52 9.11 14.94
C LEU A 103 -0.45 7.70 14.35
N LEU A 104 -0.62 7.56 13.03
CA LEU A 104 -0.49 6.27 12.35
C LEU A 104 0.92 5.67 12.48
N ILE A 105 1.97 6.49 12.35
CA ILE A 105 3.35 6.04 12.53
C ILE A 105 3.58 5.56 13.98
N GLN A 106 3.04 6.27 14.98
CA GLN A 106 3.16 5.89 16.39
C GLN A 106 2.38 4.61 16.71
N GLN A 107 1.19 4.45 16.13
CA GLN A 107 0.33 3.28 16.35
C GLN A 107 0.90 2.02 15.73
N HIS A 108 1.50 2.12 14.53
CA HIS A 108 1.92 0.96 13.75
C HIS A 108 3.41 0.70 13.74
N SER A 109 4.23 1.67 14.16
CA SER A 109 5.70 1.62 14.12
C SER A 109 6.24 1.03 12.79
N PRO A 110 5.94 1.62 11.62
CA PRO A 110 6.16 0.99 10.33
C PRO A 110 7.63 0.64 10.06
N CYS A 111 7.89 -0.43 9.31
CA CYS A 111 9.26 -0.91 9.06
C CYS A 111 10.18 0.13 8.38
N PHE A 112 9.65 0.94 7.47
CA PHE A 112 10.43 1.84 6.61
C PHE A 112 10.25 3.33 6.90
N ASN A 113 9.37 3.71 7.84
CA ASN A 113 9.34 5.08 8.35
C ASN A 113 10.52 5.24 9.31
N ILE A 114 11.53 6.03 8.90
CA ILE A 114 12.69 6.36 9.75
C ILE A 114 12.41 7.66 10.51
N SER A 115 11.83 8.64 9.84
CA SER A 115 11.42 9.90 10.47
C SER A 115 10.19 9.69 11.35
N GLN A 116 10.15 10.34 12.51
CA GLN A 116 9.04 10.31 13.47
C GLN A 116 8.68 8.92 14.03
N ASN A 117 9.55 7.93 13.80
CA ASN A 117 9.38 6.57 14.28
C ASN A 117 10.59 6.20 15.14
N ALA A 118 10.45 6.29 16.46
CA ALA A 118 11.57 6.07 17.38
C ALA A 118 12.04 4.60 17.41
N LEU A 119 11.13 3.66 17.14
CA LEU A 119 11.42 2.23 17.18
C LEU A 119 10.70 1.52 16.03
N PRO A 120 11.22 1.59 14.79
CA PRO A 120 10.64 0.89 13.65
C PRO A 120 10.57 -0.61 13.90
N THR A 121 9.43 -1.22 13.59
CA THR A 121 9.28 -2.67 13.66
C THR A 121 10.25 -3.32 12.67
N PRO A 122 11.07 -4.31 13.09
CA PRO A 122 11.98 -4.98 12.19
C PRO A 122 11.19 -5.66 11.06
N LEU A 123 11.74 -5.60 9.83
CA LEU A 123 11.17 -6.31 8.70
C LEU A 123 11.24 -7.83 8.97
N PRO A 124 10.14 -8.58 8.86
CA PRO A 124 10.17 -10.03 9.08
C PRO A 124 11.13 -10.77 8.13
N ASP A 125 11.85 -11.77 8.65
CA ASP A 125 12.96 -12.45 7.97
C ASP A 125 12.58 -13.17 6.66
N PHE A 126 11.30 -13.54 6.50
CA PHE A 126 10.82 -14.19 5.28
C PHE A 126 10.65 -13.21 4.10
N TYR A 127 10.80 -11.90 4.33
CA TYR A 127 10.83 -10.89 3.30
C TYR A 127 12.23 -10.62 2.79
N LEU A 128 12.33 -10.35 1.49
CA LEU A 128 13.55 -9.79 0.92
C LEU A 128 13.68 -8.31 1.31
N PRO A 129 14.87 -7.85 1.69
CA PRO A 129 15.10 -6.45 1.99
C PRO A 129 15.01 -5.59 0.72
N PRO A 130 14.76 -4.27 0.82
CA PRO A 130 14.61 -3.38 -0.33
C PRO A 130 15.87 -3.26 -1.20
N ASN A 131 17.05 -3.56 -0.66
CA ASN A 131 18.31 -3.57 -1.42
C ASN A 131 18.56 -4.89 -2.17
N ALA A 132 17.72 -5.92 -1.98
CA ALA A 132 17.83 -7.19 -2.69
C ALA A 132 17.73 -6.99 -4.22
N PRO A 133 18.34 -7.88 -5.01
CA PRO A 133 18.14 -7.87 -6.46
C PRO A 133 16.70 -8.23 -6.80
N PHE A 134 16.18 -7.67 -7.89
CA PHE A 134 14.92 -8.13 -8.47
C PHE A 134 15.04 -9.60 -8.84
N ARG A 135 14.17 -10.47 -8.28
CA ARG A 135 14.13 -11.89 -8.64
C ARG A 135 14.02 -12.09 -10.15
N ARG A 136 13.22 -11.26 -10.83
CA ARG A 136 13.16 -11.12 -12.28
C ARG A 136 12.85 -9.67 -12.62
N ARG A 137 13.70 -9.01 -13.41
CA ARG A 137 13.39 -7.67 -13.93
C ARG A 137 12.29 -7.79 -14.98
N ARG A 138 11.07 -7.44 -14.59
CA ARG A 138 9.90 -7.38 -15.47
C ARG A 138 9.48 -5.93 -15.63
N SER A 139 8.89 -5.59 -16.77
CA SER A 139 8.24 -4.29 -16.93
C SER A 139 7.00 -4.21 -16.05
N LEU A 140 6.57 -3.00 -15.71
CA LEU A 140 5.32 -2.78 -14.96
C LEU A 140 4.14 -3.47 -15.64
N ASN A 141 4.01 -3.35 -16.97
CA ASN A 141 2.94 -3.98 -17.73
C ASN A 141 2.90 -5.51 -17.55
N MET A 142 4.06 -6.16 -17.53
CA MET A 142 4.11 -7.60 -17.26
C MET A 142 3.64 -7.94 -15.84
N LEU A 143 3.97 -7.12 -14.84
CA LEU A 143 3.51 -7.32 -13.46
C LEU A 143 1.99 -7.07 -13.34
N ILE A 144 1.46 -6.06 -14.03
CA ILE A 144 0.01 -5.79 -14.09
C ILE A 144 -0.73 -6.99 -14.70
N HIS A 145 -0.24 -7.57 -15.80
CA HIS A 145 -0.84 -8.79 -16.36
C HIS A 145 -0.74 -10.00 -15.43
N GLU A 146 0.35 -10.12 -14.65
CA GLU A 146 0.43 -11.16 -13.61
C GLU A 146 -0.60 -10.94 -12.50
N ALA A 147 -0.77 -9.70 -12.05
CA ALA A 147 -1.81 -9.32 -11.11
C ALA A 147 -3.20 -9.62 -11.65
N GLU A 148 -3.46 -9.32 -12.92
CA GLU A 148 -4.73 -9.59 -13.61
C GLU A 148 -5.09 -11.07 -13.57
N ARG A 149 -4.13 -11.94 -13.90
CA ARG A 149 -4.32 -13.39 -13.84
C ARG A 149 -4.59 -13.87 -12.43
N ALA A 150 -3.88 -13.32 -11.44
CA ALA A 150 -4.09 -13.65 -10.04
C ALA A 150 -5.48 -13.21 -9.55
N VAL A 151 -5.95 -12.03 -9.94
CA VAL A 151 -7.30 -11.55 -9.59
C VAL A 151 -8.38 -12.42 -10.22
N LYS A 152 -8.26 -12.78 -11.50
CA LYS A 152 -9.19 -13.68 -12.19
C LYS A 152 -9.27 -15.06 -11.51
N ALA A 153 -8.14 -15.59 -11.07
CA ALA A 153 -8.10 -16.88 -10.37
C ALA A 153 -8.78 -16.80 -8.99
N ASP A 154 -8.55 -15.73 -8.23
CA ASP A 154 -9.24 -15.47 -6.96
C ASP A 154 -10.75 -15.33 -7.16
N ASP A 155 -11.19 -14.53 -8.12
CA ASP A 155 -12.61 -14.29 -8.40
C ASP A 155 -13.32 -15.59 -8.81
N MET A 156 -12.67 -16.42 -9.62
CA MET A 156 -13.18 -17.75 -9.98
C MET A 156 -13.33 -18.65 -8.75
N LYS A 157 -12.34 -18.63 -7.84
CA LYS A 157 -12.39 -19.42 -6.61
C LYS A 157 -13.54 -18.98 -5.70
N ILE A 158 -13.71 -17.68 -5.49
CA ILE A 158 -14.82 -17.11 -4.71
C ILE A 158 -16.17 -17.49 -5.32
N TRP A 159 -16.28 -17.44 -6.65
CA TRP A 159 -17.50 -17.81 -7.35
C TRP A 159 -17.84 -19.29 -7.14
N LEU A 160 -16.86 -20.20 -7.27
CA LEU A 160 -17.05 -21.62 -7.02
C LEU A 160 -17.48 -21.90 -5.57
N GLU A 161 -16.83 -21.28 -4.59
CA GLU A 161 -17.18 -21.40 -3.15
C GLU A 161 -18.59 -20.86 -2.84
N SER A 162 -19.10 -19.88 -3.62
CA SER A 162 -20.45 -19.35 -3.44
C SER A 162 -21.57 -20.22 -4.04
N MET A 163 -21.20 -21.24 -4.82
CA MET A 163 -22.12 -22.19 -5.44
C MET A 163 -22.27 -23.51 -4.66
N GLU A 164 -21.38 -23.74 -3.69
CA GLU A 164 -21.46 -24.85 -2.72
C GLU A 164 -22.33 -24.47 -1.50
#